data_AF-A0A4U0ZRY4-F1
#
_entry.id   AF-A0A4U0ZRY4-F1
#
_cell.length_a   1.000
_cell.length_b   1.000
_cell.length_c   1.000
_cell.angle_alpha   90.00
_cell.angle_beta   90.00
_cell.angle_gamma   90.00
#
_symmetry.space_group_name_H-M   'P 1'
#
loop_
_entity.id
_entity.type
_entity.pdbx_description
1 polymer ?
#
loop_
_entity_poly.entity_id
_entity_poly.type
_entity_poly.pdbx_seq_one_letter_code
_entity_poly.pdbx_strand_id
1 'polypeptide(L)'
;MSGVKKEFVQLLANYGHIGFTFAAAIMIGLAGGIYLDQKVFDGRTAPWFTFIGLAFGIAAAYKSLLEVLWRNKDKDEKKDQDK
;
A
#
# COMPACT_ATOMS: atom_id res chain seq x y z
N MET A 1 0.07 -34.05 -4.73
CA MET A 1 -0.66 -32.76 -4.88
C MET A 1 -0.67 -31.91 -3.58
N SER A 2 0.25 -32.10 -2.64
CA SER A 2 0.34 -31.33 -1.39
C SER A 2 1.38 -30.19 -1.43
N GLY A 3 2.41 -30.29 -2.28
CA GLY A 3 3.43 -29.25 -2.46
C GLY A 3 2.87 -27.95 -3.05
N VAL A 4 2.15 -28.05 -4.17
CA VAL A 4 1.55 -26.90 -4.88
C VAL A 4 0.67 -26.03 -3.99
N LYS A 5 -0.09 -26.63 -3.07
CA LYS A 5 -0.98 -25.89 -2.15
C LYS A 5 -0.17 -25.02 -1.18
N LYS A 6 0.96 -25.53 -0.66
CA LYS A 6 1.82 -24.77 0.25
C LYS A 6 2.50 -23.62 -0.47
N GLU A 7 3.01 -23.85 -1.68
CA GLU A 7 3.64 -22.80 -2.50
C GLU A 7 2.64 -21.70 -2.86
N PHE A 8 1.41 -22.06 -3.25
CA PHE A 8 0.35 -21.07 -3.52
C PHE A 8 0.00 -20.24 -2.28
N VAL A 9 -0.12 -20.87 -1.11
CA VAL A 9 -0.39 -20.17 0.15
C VAL A 9 0.77 -19.23 0.50
N GLN A 10 2.01 -19.64 0.24
CA GLN A 10 3.19 -18.86 0.55
C GLN A 10 3.35 -17.67 -0.42
N LEU A 11 3.07 -17.86 -1.70
CA LEU A 11 2.95 -16.76 -2.67
C LEU A 11 1.85 -15.79 -2.26
N LEU A 12 0.66 -16.31 -1.96
CA LEU A 12 -0.48 -15.49 -1.57
C LEU A 12 -0.23 -14.72 -0.27
N ALA A 13 0.44 -15.32 0.71
CA ALA A 13 0.82 -14.65 1.93
C ALA A 13 1.82 -13.51 1.67
N ASN A 14 2.85 -13.76 0.84
CA ASN A 14 3.85 -12.75 0.50
C ASN A 14 3.26 -11.57 -0.30
N TYR A 15 2.48 -11.84 -1.35
CA TYR A 15 1.86 -10.79 -2.16
C TYR A 15 0.66 -10.15 -1.46
N GLY A 16 -0.09 -10.93 -0.67
CA GLY A 16 -1.27 -10.47 0.06
C GLY A 16 -0.93 -9.45 1.15
N HIS A 17 0.20 -9.61 1.85
CA HIS A 17 0.65 -8.62 2.83
C HIS A 17 0.89 -7.24 2.19
N ILE A 18 1.46 -7.19 0.98
CA ILE A 18 1.71 -5.95 0.23
C ILE A 18 0.40 -5.29 -0.18
N GLY A 19 -0.56 -6.07 -0.69
CA GLY A 19 -1.89 -5.57 -1.04
C GLY A 19 -2.67 -5.08 0.19
N PHE A 20 -2.51 -5.76 1.32
CA PHE A 20 -3.17 -5.41 2.58
C PHE A 20 -2.66 -4.08 3.13
N THR A 21 -1.33 -3.86 3.15
CA THR A 21 -0.77 -2.57 3.58
C THR A 21 -1.15 -1.43 2.64
N PHE A 22 -1.21 -1.69 1.33
CA PHE A 22 -1.68 -0.73 0.33
C PHE A 22 -3.13 -0.30 0.58
N ALA A 23 -4.04 -1.25 0.77
CA ALA A 23 -5.44 -0.98 1.06
C ALA A 23 -5.63 -0.27 2.41
N ALA A 24 -4.87 -0.68 3.44
CA ALA A 24 -4.88 -0.03 4.75
C ALA A 24 -4.45 1.44 4.68
N ALA A 25 -3.41 1.76 3.90
CA ALA A 25 -2.94 3.14 3.71
C ALA A 25 -4.00 4.03 3.06
N ILE A 26 -4.72 3.53 2.04
CA ILE A 26 -5.82 4.26 1.40
C ILE A 26 -6.97 4.47 2.39
N MET A 27 -7.36 3.42 3.12
CA MET A 27 -8.40 3.49 4.15
C MET A 27 -8.08 4.55 5.21
N ILE A 28 -6.84 4.59 5.71
CA ILE A 28 -6.42 5.59 6.70
C ILE A 28 -6.37 7.00 6.10
N GLY A 29 -5.86 7.16 4.87
CA GLY A 29 -5.83 8.47 4.19
C GLY A 29 -7.23 9.04 3.94
N LEU A 30 -8.17 8.18 3.52
CA LEU A 30 -9.56 8.55 3.28
C LEU A 30 -10.31 8.82 4.59
N ALA A 31 -10.16 7.94 5.59
CA ALA A 31 -10.77 8.13 6.91
C ALA A 31 -10.24 9.40 7.60
N GLY A 32 -8.94 9.67 7.51
CA GLY A 32 -8.33 10.91 7.97
C GLY A 32 -8.84 12.12 7.21
N GLY A 33 -8.92 12.04 5.88
CA GLY A 33 -9.45 13.10 5.02
C GLY A 33 -10.88 13.49 5.39
N ILE A 34 -11.78 12.51 5.54
CA ILE A 34 -13.18 12.74 5.95
C ILE A 34 -13.25 13.30 7.37
N TYR A 35 -12.43 12.78 8.29
CA TYR A 35 -12.43 13.24 9.68
C TYR A 35 -11.99 14.70 9.80
N LEU A 36 -10.96 15.12 9.05
CA LEU A 36 -10.56 16.53 9.00
C LEU A 36 -11.65 17.40 8.35
N ASP A 37 -12.24 16.93 7.26
CA ASP A 37 -13.27 17.67 6.51
C ASP A 37 -14.53 17.92 7.35
N GLN A 38 -15.01 16.90 8.08
CA GLN A 38 -16.19 17.01 8.93
C GLN A 38 -15.91 17.73 10.26
N LYS A 39 -14.74 17.50 10.89
CA LYS A 39 -14.49 17.96 12.27
C LYS A 39 -13.72 19.27 12.38
N VAL A 40 -12.89 19.60 11.39
CA VAL A 40 -12.08 20.84 11.41
C VAL A 40 -12.72 21.93 10.56
N PHE A 41 -13.40 21.55 9.47
CA PHE A 41 -13.93 22.51 8.50
C PHE A 41 -15.46 22.61 8.46
N ASP A 42 -16.19 21.88 9.31
CA ASP A 42 -17.65 21.93 9.42
C ASP A 42 -18.36 21.74 8.06
N GLY A 43 -17.73 20.97 7.15
CA GLY A 43 -18.23 20.75 5.79
C GLY A 43 -18.16 21.95 4.83
N ARG A 44 -17.57 23.10 5.21
CA ARG A 44 -17.44 24.27 4.30
C ARG A 44 -16.50 24.03 3.12
N THR A 45 -15.50 23.18 3.29
CA THR A 45 -14.49 22.84 2.26
C THR A 45 -14.62 21.40 1.77
N ALA A 46 -15.73 20.73 2.09
CA ALA A 46 -16.04 19.41 1.54
C ALA A 46 -16.14 19.51 0.00
N PRO A 47 -15.39 18.71 -0.78
CA PRO A 47 -14.62 17.52 -0.41
C PRO A 47 -13.10 17.68 -0.60
N TRP A 48 -12.55 18.90 -0.54
CA TRP A 48 -11.14 19.16 -0.88
C TRP A 48 -10.16 18.45 0.05
N PHE A 49 -10.45 18.40 1.35
CA PHE A 49 -9.58 17.71 2.31
C PHE A 49 -9.66 16.19 2.16
N THR A 50 -10.82 15.68 1.75
CA THR A 50 -10.98 14.27 1.41
C THR A 50 -10.15 13.91 0.17
N PHE A 51 -10.12 14.76 -0.86
CA PHE A 51 -9.25 14.57 -2.02
C PHE A 51 -7.76 14.62 -1.66
N ILE A 52 -7.35 15.53 -0.78
CA ILE A 52 -5.96 15.60 -0.31
C ILE A 52 -5.60 14.37 0.51
N GLY A 53 -6.45 13.95 1.44
CA GLY A 53 -6.26 12.73 2.25
C GLY A 53 -6.22 11.47 1.39
N LEU A 54 -7.07 11.39 0.37
CA LEU A 54 -7.07 10.32 -0.63
C LEU A 54 -5.77 10.33 -1.44
N ALA A 55 -5.37 11.49 -1.98
CA ALA A 55 -4.14 11.63 -2.75
C ALA A 55 -2.90 11.25 -1.91
N PHE A 56 -2.89 11.63 -0.63
CA PHE A 56 -1.83 11.26 0.30
C PHE A 56 -1.84 9.76 0.62
N GLY A 57 -3.02 9.18 0.83
CA GLY A 57 -3.19 7.74 1.01
C GLY A 57 -2.68 6.93 -0.19
N ILE A 58 -3.05 7.35 -1.41
CA ILE A 58 -2.57 6.73 -2.66
C ILE A 58 -1.05 6.92 -2.81
N ALA A 59 -0.52 8.12 -2.56
CA ALA A 59 0.93 8.38 -2.65
C ALA A 59 1.73 7.53 -1.66
N ALA A 60 1.28 7.40 -0.42
CA ALA A 60 1.90 6.55 0.59
C ALA A 60 1.84 5.07 0.18
N ALA A 61 0.70 4.62 -0.34
CA ALA A 61 0.51 3.26 -0.80
C ALA A 61 1.43 2.93 -2.00
N TYR A 62 1.52 3.83 -2.99
CA TYR A 62 2.45 3.70 -4.12
C TYR A 62 3.91 3.72 -3.69
N LYS A 63 4.30 4.61 -2.77
CA LYS A 63 5.67 4.65 -2.24
C LYS A 63 6.07 3.32 -1.62
N SER A 64 5.18 2.73 -0.80
CA SER A 64 5.43 1.44 -0.16
C SER A 64 5.55 0.32 -1.20
N LEU A 65 4.71 0.32 -2.24
CA LEU A 65 4.78 -0.63 -3.34
C LEU A 65 6.10 -0.51 -4.13
N LEU A 66 6.51 0.71 -4.51
CA LEU A 66 7.75 0.97 -5.24
C LEU A 66 8.99 0.58 -4.42
N GLU A 67 8.99 0.87 -3.11
CA GLU A 67 10.06 0.46 -2.21
C GLU A 67 10.23 -1.07 -2.17
N VAL A 68 9.13 -1.83 -2.12
CA VAL A 68 9.17 -3.30 -2.18
C VAL A 68 9.65 -3.78 -3.55
N LEU A 69 9.18 -3.16 -4.63
CA LEU A 69 9.57 -3.53 -5.99
C LEU A 69 11.07 -3.30 -6.25
N TRP A 70 11.60 -2.15 -5.85
CA TRP A 70 13.02 -1.83 -5.98
C TRP A 70 13.88 -2.70 -5.07
N ARG A 71 13.46 -2.94 -3.82
CA ARG A 71 14.19 -3.83 -2.90
C ARG A 71 14.25 -5.28 -3.40
N ASN A 72 13.23 -5.76 -4.11
CA ASN A 72 13.28 -7.08 -4.74
C ASN A 72 14.25 -7.08 -5.93
N LYS A 73 14.21 -6.05 -6.78
CA LYS A 73 15.11 -5.92 -7.93
C LYS A 73 16.60 -5.91 -7.54
N ASP A 74 16.97 -5.15 -6.50
CA ASP A 74 18.36 -5.13 -5.98
C ASP A 74 18.82 -6.49 -5.43
N LYS A 75 17.88 -7.29 -4.89
CA LYS A 75 18.18 -8.65 -4.40
C LYS A 75 18.37 -9.66 -5.53
N ASP A 76 17.66 -9.48 -6.64
CA ASP A 76 17.82 -10.32 -7.82
C ASP A 76 19.16 -10.05 -8.53
N GLU A 77 19.59 -8.78 -8.61
CA GLU A 77 20.86 -8.39 -9.24
C GLU A 77 22.09 -8.90 -8.47
N LYS A 78 22.05 -8.88 -7.12
CA LYS A 78 23.15 -9.43 -6.30
C LYS A 78 23.24 -10.95 -6.31
N LYS A 79 22.16 -11.66 -6.67
CA LYS A 79 22.14 -13.13 -6.73
C LYS A 79 22.79 -13.68 -8.00
N ASP A 80 22.85 -12.87 -9.06
CA ASP A 80 23.47 -13.23 -10.33
C ASP A 80 24.97 -12.93 -10.34
N GLN A 81 25.43 -11.94 -9.57
CA GLN A 81 26.84 -11.56 -9.48
C GLN A 81 27.70 -12.47 -8.57
N ASP A 82 27.07 -13.28 -7.71
CA ASP A 82 27.72 -14.22 -6.77
C ASP A 82 27.72 -15.68 -7.31
N LYS A 83 27.28 -15.90 -8.55
CA LYS A 83 27.14 -17.23 -9.16
C LYS A 83 28.17 -17.53 -10.23
#